data_AF-A0A1I4QM58-F1
#
_entry.id   AF-A0A1I4QM58-F1
#
_cell.length_a   1.000
_cell.length_b   1.000
_cell.length_c   1.000
_cell.angle_alpha   90.00
_cell.angle_beta   90.00
_cell.angle_gamma   90.00
#
_symmetry.space_group_name_H-M   'P 1'
#
loop_
_entity.id
_entity.type
_entity.pdbx_description
1 polymer ?
#
loop_
_entity_poly.entity_id
_entity_poly.type
_entity_poly.pdbx_seq_one_letter_code
_entity_poly.pdbx_strand_id
1 'polypeptide(L)'
;MEEQQQQNNLDQNEGGVNMENEKENGTENQDTSNQQQQEQDTSTDETAKVDDSKKGNNQADQLAQREKELFQKEVQLTLKEKGLDDFADIVQVNSKDELDSQIEQLEAVVNKRKLDNSYVPEDHAKQDEYSTAEKQKDSQGMIASKLNKFFQ
;
A
#
# COMPACT_ATOMS: atom_id res chain seq x y z
N MET A 1 -22.31 64.76 28.92
CA MET A 1 -23.43 63.83 28.74
C MET A 1 -22.92 62.57 28.06
N GLU A 2 -22.76 61.44 28.75
CA GLU A 2 -22.70 61.25 30.21
C GLU A 2 -21.92 59.95 30.52
N GLU A 3 -21.19 59.98 31.63
CA GLU A 3 -21.16 58.97 32.70
C GLU A 3 -21.48 57.48 32.39
N GLN A 4 -20.49 56.59 32.58
CA GLN A 4 -20.31 55.72 33.78
C GLN A 4 -20.81 54.28 33.50
N GLN A 5 -20.02 53.22 33.77
CA GLN A 5 -19.83 52.51 35.06
C GLN A 5 -21.16 51.94 35.63
N GLN A 6 -21.25 50.71 36.20
CA GLN A 6 -20.23 49.85 36.80
C GLN A 6 -20.70 48.36 36.91
N GLN A 7 -19.73 47.45 37.06
CA GLN A 7 -19.68 46.15 37.78
C GLN A 7 -20.96 45.46 38.34
N ASN A 8 -21.04 44.13 38.17
CA ASN A 8 -21.13 43.07 39.23
C ASN A 8 -21.28 41.69 38.53
N ASN A 9 -20.43 40.65 38.66
CA ASN A 9 -19.64 40.03 39.75
C ASN A 9 -20.43 39.04 40.67
N LEU A 10 -20.31 37.74 40.37
CA LEU A 10 -20.50 36.53 41.19
C LEU A 10 -20.09 35.36 40.26
N ASP A 11 -18.86 34.85 40.20
CA ASP A 11 -17.97 34.25 41.21
C ASP A 11 -18.27 32.76 41.52
N GLN A 12 -17.17 31.99 41.69
CA GLN A 12 -17.01 30.59 42.13
C GLN A 12 -17.26 29.52 41.03
N ASN A 13 -16.23 28.83 40.49
CA ASN A 13 -15.27 27.86 41.10
C ASN A 13 -15.93 26.46 41.18
N GLU A 14 -15.34 25.32 40.81
CA GLU A 14 -13.93 24.88 40.61
C GLU A 14 -13.74 24.34 39.15
N GLY A 15 -12.57 24.10 38.55
CA GLY A 15 -11.16 23.95 38.99
C GLY A 15 -10.56 22.75 38.20
N GLY A 16 -9.31 22.73 37.74
CA GLY A 16 -8.22 23.72 37.68
C GLY A 16 -6.92 23.05 37.17
N VAL A 17 -5.78 23.75 37.22
CA VAL A 17 -4.38 23.19 37.19
C VAL A 17 -3.93 22.54 35.86
N ASN A 18 -2.75 22.77 35.26
CA ASN A 18 -1.61 23.73 35.34
C ASN A 18 -0.76 23.49 34.04
N MET A 19 0.31 24.22 33.65
CA MET A 19 1.06 25.39 34.14
C MET A 19 1.85 25.97 32.94
N GLU A 20 2.19 27.27 32.92
CA GLU A 20 3.15 27.82 31.94
C GLU A 20 3.93 29.05 32.48
N ASN A 21 5.26 28.93 32.57
CA ASN A 21 6.30 29.98 32.75
C ASN A 21 6.16 30.94 33.98
N GLU A 22 7.12 31.77 34.42
CA GLU A 22 8.35 32.34 33.82
C GLU A 22 9.48 32.59 34.87
N LYS A 23 10.75 32.69 34.41
CA LYS A 23 11.83 33.64 34.85
C LYS A 23 12.37 33.57 36.32
N GLU A 24 13.56 34.09 36.70
CA GLU A 24 14.61 34.88 36.01
C GLU A 24 16.02 34.78 36.68
N ASN A 25 17.08 35.18 35.94
CA ASN A 25 18.39 35.78 36.36
C ASN A 25 19.36 35.08 37.36
N GLY A 26 20.69 35.08 37.09
CA GLY A 26 21.69 34.71 38.13
C GLY A 26 23.19 34.39 37.88
N THR A 27 23.92 35.03 36.93
CA THR A 27 25.38 35.37 37.04
C THR A 27 26.52 34.29 37.10
N GLU A 28 27.64 34.57 36.39
CA GLU A 28 29.04 34.03 36.48
C GLU A 28 29.32 32.54 36.11
N ASN A 29 30.16 32.24 35.09
CA ASN A 29 31.66 32.12 35.07
C ASN A 29 32.21 30.87 35.81
N GLN A 30 33.18 30.09 35.31
CA GLN A 30 34.05 30.20 34.11
C GLN A 30 34.65 28.80 33.74
N ASP A 31 35.13 28.62 32.49
CA ASP A 31 36.13 27.62 31.98
C ASP A 31 36.10 26.14 32.46
N THR A 32 36.28 25.09 31.65
CA THR A 32 36.81 24.88 30.27
C THR A 32 36.19 23.55 29.70
N SER A 33 36.46 22.97 28.50
CA SER A 33 37.47 23.18 27.44
C SER A 33 37.03 22.59 26.07
N ASN A 34 37.80 22.92 25.03
CA ASN A 34 38.27 22.13 23.86
C ASN A 34 37.82 20.65 23.69
N GLN A 35 37.67 20.07 22.49
CA GLN A 35 37.78 20.48 21.05
C GLN A 35 37.32 19.27 20.18
N GLN A 36 37.15 19.29 18.85
CA GLN A 36 37.07 20.35 17.81
C GLN A 36 35.59 20.45 17.30
N GLN A 37 35.10 21.33 16.42
CA GLN A 37 35.58 22.12 15.26
C GLN A 37 35.83 21.38 13.91
N GLN A 38 34.88 21.51 12.98
CA GLN A 38 35.16 22.15 11.69
C GLN A 38 33.87 22.74 11.08
N GLU A 39 34.02 23.92 10.47
CA GLU A 39 32.96 24.76 9.94
C GLU A 39 33.18 24.95 8.42
N GLN A 40 32.12 25.15 7.65
CA GLN A 40 32.22 26.08 6.52
C GLN A 40 30.87 26.68 6.13
N ASP A 41 30.65 27.91 6.61
CA ASP A 41 29.61 28.81 6.11
C ASP A 41 29.91 29.31 4.69
N THR A 42 28.85 29.43 3.88
CA THR A 42 28.69 30.58 2.97
C THR A 42 27.24 31.06 3.02
N SER A 43 26.92 31.88 4.02
CA SER A 43 25.67 32.63 4.05
C SER A 43 25.69 33.74 2.98
N THR A 44 24.66 33.80 2.14
CA THR A 44 24.36 34.97 1.29
C THR A 44 22.84 35.16 1.20
N ASP A 45 22.24 35.72 2.26
CA ASP A 45 20.92 36.34 2.13
C ASP A 45 21.09 37.68 1.39
N GLU A 46 20.77 37.69 0.09
CA GLU A 46 20.42 38.93 -0.61
C GLU A 46 19.67 38.63 -1.91
N THR A 47 18.32 38.52 -1.85
CA THR A 47 17.37 39.16 -2.80
C THR A 47 15.91 38.80 -2.51
N ALA A 48 15.34 39.44 -1.48
CA ALA A 48 13.89 39.59 -1.38
C ALA A 48 13.36 40.58 -2.46
N LYS A 49 13.36 40.16 -3.73
CA LYS A 49 12.81 40.94 -4.86
C LYS A 49 11.90 40.10 -5.76
N VAL A 50 10.63 40.11 -5.37
CA VAL A 50 9.41 40.04 -6.21
C VAL A 50 9.59 39.46 -7.62
N ASP A 51 9.21 38.19 -7.79
CA ASP A 51 8.86 37.58 -9.08
C ASP A 51 7.52 36.83 -8.97
N ASP A 52 6.43 37.58 -8.72
CA ASP A 52 5.06 37.04 -8.70
C ASP A 52 4.67 36.39 -10.05
N SER A 53 5.40 36.68 -11.13
CA SER A 53 5.25 36.06 -12.45
C SER A 53 5.46 34.53 -12.43
N LYS A 54 6.23 33.99 -11.48
CA LYS A 54 6.44 32.53 -11.35
C LYS A 54 5.29 31.76 -10.72
N LYS A 55 4.31 32.43 -10.11
CA LYS A 55 3.22 31.77 -9.38
C LYS A 55 2.29 30.95 -10.28
N GLY A 56 2.16 31.34 -11.55
CA GLY A 56 1.30 30.69 -12.54
C GLY A 56 1.74 29.26 -12.93
N ASN A 57 3.00 29.07 -13.32
CA ASN A 57 3.49 27.73 -13.74
C ASN A 57 3.41 26.72 -12.60
N ASN A 58 3.88 27.09 -11.40
CA ASN A 58 3.97 26.19 -10.26
C ASN A 58 2.61 25.56 -9.86
N GLN A 59 1.48 26.23 -10.10
CA GLN A 59 0.17 25.63 -9.84
C GLN A 59 -0.25 24.62 -10.92
N ALA A 60 0.07 24.85 -12.19
CA ALA A 60 -0.23 23.91 -13.26
C ALA A 60 0.61 22.63 -13.12
N ASP A 61 1.91 22.77 -12.84
CA ASP A 61 2.82 21.63 -12.62
C ASP A 61 2.38 20.78 -11.41
N GLN A 62 1.95 21.42 -10.31
CA GLN A 62 1.44 20.74 -9.12
C GLN A 62 0.08 20.04 -9.36
N LEU A 63 -0.78 20.58 -10.22
CA LEU A 63 -2.02 19.90 -10.61
C LEU A 63 -1.72 18.64 -11.43
N ALA A 64 -0.93 18.77 -12.50
CA ALA A 64 -0.58 17.66 -13.38
C ALA A 64 0.14 16.52 -12.62
N GLN A 65 1.01 16.86 -11.65
CA GLN A 65 1.66 15.85 -10.80
C GLN A 65 0.66 15.13 -9.88
N ARG A 66 -0.33 15.83 -9.31
CA ARG A 66 -1.40 15.21 -8.51
C ARG A 66 -2.35 14.36 -9.34
N GLU A 67 -2.71 14.80 -10.54
CA GLU A 67 -3.55 14.02 -11.47
C GLU A 67 -2.87 12.70 -11.83
N LYS A 68 -1.56 12.74 -12.12
CA LYS A 68 -0.76 11.54 -12.35
C LYS A 68 -0.67 10.63 -11.11
N GLU A 69 -0.47 11.20 -9.93
CA GLU A 69 -0.41 10.44 -8.67
C GLU A 69 -1.76 9.78 -8.33
N LEU A 70 -2.88 10.48 -8.56
CA LEU A 70 -4.23 9.94 -8.39
C LEU A 70 -4.52 8.82 -9.39
N PHE A 71 -4.17 8.99 -10.67
CA PHE A 71 -4.34 7.96 -11.69
C PHE A 71 -3.48 6.72 -11.39
N GLN A 72 -2.24 6.88 -10.93
CA GLN A 72 -1.41 5.74 -10.50
C GLN A 72 -2.02 4.98 -9.31
N LYS A 73 -2.70 5.67 -8.38
CA LYS A 73 -3.45 5.04 -7.28
C LYS A 73 -4.73 4.37 -7.77
N GLU A 74 -5.42 4.92 -8.76
CA GLU A 74 -6.56 4.27 -9.42
C GLU A 74 -6.13 2.97 -10.10
N VAL A 75 -5.02 2.99 -10.86
CA VAL A 75 -4.41 1.78 -11.47
C VAL A 75 -4.10 0.72 -10.42
N GLN A 76 -3.37 1.07 -9.35
CA GLN A 76 -3.03 0.14 -8.27
C GLN A 76 -4.26 -0.44 -7.56
N LEU A 77 -5.24 0.40 -7.24
CA LEU A 77 -6.48 -0.03 -6.59
C LEU A 77 -7.28 -0.98 -7.50
N THR A 78 -7.44 -0.64 -8.78
CA THR A 78 -8.19 -1.47 -9.74
C THR A 78 -7.51 -2.83 -9.94
N LEU A 79 -6.18 -2.88 -10.08
CA LEU A 79 -5.44 -4.15 -10.15
C LEU A 79 -5.64 -4.98 -8.88
N LYS A 80 -5.56 -4.35 -7.70
CA LYS A 80 -5.76 -5.02 -6.42
C LYS A 80 -7.18 -5.61 -6.28
N GLU A 81 -8.20 -4.86 -6.68
CA GLU A 81 -9.60 -5.31 -6.70
C GLU A 81 -9.84 -6.52 -7.62
N LYS A 82 -9.10 -6.60 -8.75
CA LYS A 82 -9.12 -7.77 -9.65
C LYS A 82 -8.22 -8.93 -9.20
N GLY A 83 -7.48 -8.79 -8.10
CA GLY A 83 -6.49 -9.79 -7.67
C GLY A 83 -5.26 -9.87 -8.58
N LEU A 84 -4.89 -8.75 -9.19
CA LEU A 84 -3.75 -8.54 -10.09
C LEU A 84 -2.64 -7.68 -9.46
N ASP A 85 -2.62 -7.59 -8.13
CA ASP A 85 -1.67 -6.82 -7.30
C ASP A 85 -0.20 -7.15 -7.65
N ASP A 86 0.09 -8.43 -7.93
CA ASP A 86 1.39 -8.97 -8.37
C ASP A 86 1.91 -8.35 -9.69
N PHE A 87 1.06 -7.65 -10.45
CA PHE A 87 1.41 -7.02 -11.73
C PHE A 87 1.55 -5.49 -11.64
N ALA A 88 1.35 -4.88 -10.46
CA ALA A 88 1.34 -3.44 -10.28
C ALA A 88 2.63 -2.72 -10.72
N ASP A 89 3.81 -3.37 -10.56
CA ASP A 89 5.10 -2.79 -10.98
C ASP A 89 5.33 -2.81 -12.51
N ILE A 90 4.59 -3.65 -13.26
CA ILE A 90 4.73 -3.79 -14.72
C ILE A 90 3.61 -3.12 -15.53
N VAL A 91 2.45 -2.88 -14.91
CA VAL A 91 1.32 -2.21 -15.57
C VAL A 91 1.59 -0.71 -15.63
N GLN A 92 2.06 -0.25 -16.79
CA GLN A 92 2.24 1.15 -17.12
C GLN A 92 1.27 1.54 -18.24
N VAL A 93 0.38 2.47 -17.91
CA VAL A 93 -0.71 2.96 -18.75
C VAL A 93 -0.84 4.47 -18.58
N ASN A 94 -1.43 5.14 -19.58
CA ASN A 94 -1.63 6.60 -19.60
C ASN A 94 -3.12 6.99 -19.72
N SER A 95 -4.00 6.02 -19.92
CA SER A 95 -5.45 6.20 -20.08
C SER A 95 -6.23 5.06 -19.43
N LYS A 96 -7.52 5.30 -19.17
CA LYS A 96 -8.41 4.28 -18.59
C LYS A 96 -8.69 3.14 -19.57
N ASP A 97 -8.82 3.44 -20.86
CA ASP A 97 -9.03 2.44 -21.92
C ASP A 97 -7.83 1.47 -22.04
N GLU A 98 -6.60 1.98 -21.85
CA GLU A 98 -5.38 1.14 -21.75
C GLU A 98 -5.41 0.25 -20.49
N LEU A 99 -5.84 0.78 -19.34
CA LEU A 99 -5.94 0.03 -18.09
C LEU A 99 -6.93 -1.13 -18.21
N ASP A 100 -8.14 -0.84 -18.66
CA ASP A 100 -9.21 -1.84 -18.77
C ASP A 100 -8.82 -2.94 -19.78
N SER A 101 -8.20 -2.58 -20.91
CA SER A 101 -7.70 -3.57 -21.89
C SER A 101 -6.52 -4.41 -21.38
N GLN A 102 -5.62 -3.86 -20.57
CA GLN A 102 -4.57 -4.66 -19.92
C GLN A 102 -5.13 -5.59 -18.85
N ILE A 103 -6.15 -5.15 -18.10
CA ILE A 103 -6.85 -5.99 -17.11
C ILE A 103 -7.53 -7.18 -17.78
N GLU A 104 -8.27 -7.00 -18.88
CA GLU A 104 -8.88 -8.11 -19.62
C GLU A 104 -7.85 -9.16 -20.07
N GLN A 105 -6.69 -8.72 -20.57
CA GLN A 105 -5.60 -9.60 -20.99
C GLN A 105 -4.97 -10.36 -19.81
N LEU A 106 -4.73 -9.68 -18.69
CA LEU A 106 -4.19 -10.29 -17.48
C LEU A 106 -5.18 -11.31 -16.87
N GLU A 107 -6.47 -10.96 -16.77
CA GLU A 107 -7.52 -11.87 -16.32
C GLU A 107 -7.63 -13.11 -17.23
N ALA A 108 -7.58 -12.93 -18.55
CA ALA A 108 -7.61 -14.06 -19.49
C ALA A 108 -6.41 -15.01 -19.30
N VAL A 109 -5.19 -14.47 -19.11
CA VAL A 109 -3.98 -15.28 -18.87
C VAL A 109 -4.03 -15.98 -17.51
N VAL A 110 -4.48 -15.29 -16.45
CA VAL A 110 -4.62 -15.85 -15.11
C VAL A 110 -5.70 -16.94 -15.08
N ASN A 111 -6.86 -16.71 -15.70
CA ASN A 111 -7.95 -17.68 -15.74
C ASN A 111 -7.61 -18.90 -16.61
N LYS A 112 -6.89 -18.71 -17.73
CA LYS A 112 -6.34 -19.83 -18.49
C LYS A 112 -5.37 -20.67 -17.64
N ARG A 113 -4.39 -20.05 -16.98
CA ARG A 113 -3.45 -20.77 -16.10
C ARG A 113 -4.13 -21.44 -14.91
N LYS A 114 -5.20 -20.86 -14.37
CA LYS A 114 -6.04 -21.51 -13.35
C LYS A 114 -6.68 -22.77 -13.93
N LEU A 115 -7.28 -22.71 -15.12
CA LEU A 115 -7.88 -23.89 -15.78
C LEU A 115 -6.83 -24.97 -16.10
N ASP A 116 -5.74 -24.60 -16.77
CA ASP A 116 -4.65 -25.51 -17.17
C ASP A 116 -4.04 -26.25 -15.95
N ASN A 117 -3.94 -25.59 -14.79
CA ASN A 117 -3.44 -26.20 -13.54
C ASN A 117 -4.51 -26.89 -12.68
N SER A 118 -5.79 -26.55 -12.83
CA SER A 118 -6.89 -27.17 -12.07
C SER A 118 -7.46 -28.41 -12.74
N TYR A 119 -7.23 -28.57 -14.05
CA TYR A 119 -7.67 -29.73 -14.82
C TYR A 119 -6.81 -30.96 -14.52
N VAL A 120 -7.13 -31.64 -13.42
CA VAL A 120 -6.71 -33.03 -13.19
C VAL A 120 -7.65 -33.94 -13.99
N PRO A 121 -7.16 -34.78 -14.91
CA PRO A 121 -8.02 -35.72 -15.65
C PRO A 121 -8.70 -36.71 -14.71
N GLU A 122 -10.01 -36.94 -14.90
CA GLU A 122 -10.78 -37.88 -14.07
C GLU A 122 -10.36 -39.36 -14.25
N ASP A 123 -9.58 -39.69 -15.29
CA ASP A 123 -9.03 -41.04 -15.56
C ASP A 123 -7.84 -41.41 -14.64
N HIS A 124 -7.94 -40.95 -13.38
CA HIS A 124 -7.20 -41.43 -12.21
C HIS A 124 -8.13 -42.13 -11.20
N ALA A 125 -9.36 -42.47 -11.63
CA ALA A 125 -10.10 -43.58 -11.06
C ALA A 125 -9.17 -44.81 -10.98
N LYS A 126 -8.79 -45.21 -9.76
CA LYS A 126 -7.81 -46.28 -9.53
C LYS A 126 -8.31 -47.56 -10.17
N GLN A 127 -7.78 -47.89 -11.34
CA GLN A 127 -8.13 -49.09 -12.09
C GLN A 127 -7.86 -50.30 -11.19
N ASP A 128 -8.93 -51.00 -10.79
CA ASP A 128 -8.76 -52.10 -9.85
C ASP A 128 -7.97 -53.25 -10.49
N GLU A 129 -7.39 -54.09 -9.64
CA GLU A 129 -6.53 -55.21 -10.07
C GLU A 129 -7.27 -56.12 -11.06
N TYR A 130 -8.58 -56.29 -10.85
CA TYR A 130 -9.47 -57.02 -11.75
C TYR A 130 -9.59 -56.37 -13.12
N SER A 131 -9.92 -55.07 -13.21
CA SER A 131 -10.02 -54.32 -14.48
C SER A 131 -8.68 -54.26 -15.21
N THR A 132 -7.58 -54.25 -14.46
CA THR A 132 -6.21 -54.31 -15.01
C THR A 132 -5.95 -55.67 -15.66
N ALA A 133 -6.22 -56.75 -14.94
CA ALA A 133 -6.08 -58.11 -15.45
C ALA A 133 -7.03 -58.40 -16.63
N GLU A 134 -8.26 -57.89 -16.59
CA GLU A 134 -9.25 -58.01 -17.68
C GLU A 134 -8.79 -57.32 -18.97
N LYS A 135 -8.29 -56.07 -18.88
CA LYS A 135 -7.69 -55.37 -20.03
C LYS A 135 -6.46 -56.11 -20.59
N GLN A 136 -5.69 -56.79 -19.74
CA GLN A 136 -4.52 -57.59 -20.12
C GLN A 136 -4.86 -59.03 -20.55
N LYS A 137 -6.14 -59.46 -20.40
CA LYS A 137 -6.63 -60.84 -20.59
C LYS A 137 -5.98 -61.88 -19.65
N ASP A 138 -5.44 -61.44 -18.52
CA ASP A 138 -4.89 -62.33 -17.50
C ASP A 138 -6.01 -62.97 -16.65
N SER A 139 -6.38 -64.19 -17.03
CA SER A 139 -7.36 -64.98 -16.28
C SER A 139 -6.90 -65.35 -14.86
N GLN A 140 -5.58 -65.38 -14.58
CA GLN A 140 -5.08 -65.68 -13.23
C GLN A 140 -5.23 -64.47 -12.32
N GLY A 141 -4.79 -63.28 -12.75
CA GLY A 141 -5.01 -62.01 -12.03
C GLY A 141 -6.50 -61.69 -11.82
N MET A 142 -7.36 -61.97 -12.81
CA MET A 142 -8.82 -61.82 -12.67
C MET A 142 -9.39 -62.71 -11.56
N ILE A 143 -8.91 -63.96 -11.41
CA ILE A 143 -9.33 -64.86 -10.34
C ILE A 143 -8.74 -64.43 -8.99
N ALA A 144 -7.44 -64.12 -8.94
CA ALA A 144 -6.74 -63.70 -7.73
C ALA A 144 -7.35 -62.44 -7.12
N SER A 145 -7.65 -61.42 -7.92
CA SER A 145 -8.30 -60.19 -7.45
C SER A 145 -9.70 -60.44 -6.89
N LYS A 146 -10.51 -61.32 -7.53
CA LYS A 146 -11.81 -61.72 -6.97
C LYS A 146 -11.66 -62.46 -5.63
N LEU A 147 -10.70 -63.39 -5.51
CA LEU A 147 -10.46 -64.14 -4.28
C LEU A 147 -9.97 -63.23 -3.14
N ASN A 148 -9.02 -62.33 -3.40
CA ASN A 148 -8.58 -61.33 -2.41
C ASN A 148 -9.77 -60.51 -1.87
N LYS A 149 -10.69 -60.10 -2.75
CA LYS A 149 -11.90 -59.35 -2.39
C LYS A 149 -12.97 -60.16 -1.63
N PHE A 150 -12.83 -61.49 -1.54
CA PHE A 150 -13.70 -62.36 -0.72
C PHE A 150 -13.08 -62.74 0.64
N PHE A 151 -11.80 -62.46 0.87
CA PHE A 151 -11.07 -62.82 2.09
C PHE A 151 -10.45 -61.61 2.82
N GLN A 152 -10.91 -60.39 2.50
CA GLN A 152 -10.63 -59.12 3.19
C GLN A 152 -11.81 -58.72 4.09
#